data_AF-A0A925ZN93-F1
#
_entry.id   AF-A0A925ZN93-F1
#
_cell.length_a   1.000
_cell.length_b   1.000
_cell.length_c   1.000
_cell.angle_alpha   90.00
_cell.angle_beta   90.00
_cell.angle_gamma   90.00
#
_symmetry.space_group_name_H-M   'P 1'
#
loop_
_entity.id
_entity.type
_entity.pdbx_description
1 polymer ?
#
loop_
_entity_poly.entity_id
_entity_poly.type
_entity_poly.pdbx_seq_one_letter_code
_entity_poly.pdbx_strand_id
1 'polypeptide(L)'
;MKLRTHSLVLLALVACSSSSNGDGGSESTGDSSSGPSSSGPSTVDSSGTDSTGGDPNCGNGVVDDSEECDGSDLGGQSCADVDPSFEGGTLACGASCTFDTTGCDLIPGAAMVTLNELTSTPVTAGAYTGAPDAIELYNAGSGSADLSGWRLTDDAEFAADSTYTFPPGTTLATGEFLVLVSIGINDMGDFPFGISDDSEETIVLDDGSGAAMDSVTFQGYDARVSWCRVPDGAGSWTWCDQSWGATNVEATSACGDGMLSGDEACDGDDLGGATCESIGLGFNGGTLACSPTCVPNASGCTTDSQVVINELESSDDDIELFNAGGEDVDISGWVLTDDPVAADYDPAVDREELAFPGGTVITAGGYLVVAVGELPGQHPFGLSGGGDQLTLLQVGPNVVIDTVGYGDGEADVSYCRLPNGPGGAWTADCTPSFGAANE
;
A
#
# COMPACT_ATOMS: atom_id res chain seq x y z
N MET A 1 0.26 -23.02 -37.93
CA MET A 1 -0.59 -22.46 -39.01
C MET A 1 -2.07 -22.64 -38.69
N LYS A 2 -2.68 -21.63 -38.07
CA LYS A 2 -4.06 -21.14 -38.31
C LYS A 2 -4.33 -20.04 -37.27
N LEU A 3 -4.03 -18.81 -37.67
CA LEU A 3 -4.51 -17.60 -37.00
C LEU A 3 -6.04 -17.54 -37.15
N ARG A 4 -6.75 -17.13 -36.09
CA ARG A 4 -8.11 -16.60 -36.20
C ARG A 4 -8.12 -15.15 -35.74
N THR A 5 -8.37 -14.30 -36.72
CA THR A 5 -8.51 -12.85 -36.67
C THR A 5 -9.76 -12.46 -35.90
N HIS A 6 -9.63 -11.59 -34.88
CA HIS A 6 -10.74 -10.86 -34.30
C HIS A 6 -10.98 -9.58 -35.11
N SER A 7 -12.23 -9.40 -35.55
CA SER A 7 -12.68 -8.25 -36.34
C SER A 7 -13.19 -7.18 -35.39
N LEU A 8 -12.41 -6.10 -35.25
CA LEU A 8 -12.76 -4.87 -34.56
C LEU A 8 -13.77 -4.09 -35.44
N VAL A 9 -14.97 -3.80 -34.91
CA VAL A 9 -15.93 -2.89 -35.55
C VAL A 9 -15.99 -1.60 -34.74
N LEU A 10 -15.32 -0.59 -35.29
CA LEU A 10 -15.36 0.81 -34.91
C LEU A 10 -16.67 1.43 -35.44
N LEU A 11 -17.47 2.09 -34.60
CA LEU A 11 -18.55 2.95 -35.08
C LEU A 11 -18.52 4.33 -34.39
N ALA A 12 -18.67 5.34 -35.25
CA ALA A 12 -18.28 6.72 -35.05
C ALA A 12 -19.27 7.59 -34.29
N LEU A 13 -18.73 8.70 -33.80
CA LEU A 13 -19.37 9.88 -33.21
C LEU A 13 -20.61 10.37 -33.98
N VAL A 14 -21.61 10.82 -33.23
CA VAL A 14 -22.49 11.92 -33.62
C VAL A 14 -22.66 12.88 -32.44
N ALA A 15 -22.15 14.09 -32.60
CA ALA A 15 -22.44 15.24 -31.75
C ALA A 15 -23.81 15.83 -32.11
N CYS A 16 -24.56 16.32 -31.12
CA CYS A 16 -25.58 17.33 -31.34
C CYS A 16 -25.70 18.27 -30.14
N SER A 17 -25.61 19.55 -30.48
CA SER A 17 -25.66 20.79 -29.70
C SER A 17 -27.05 21.17 -29.19
N SER A 18 -27.12 21.94 -28.09
CA SER A 18 -27.87 23.21 -27.98
C SER A 18 -27.81 23.79 -26.56
N SER A 19 -28.14 25.08 -26.45
CA SER A 19 -27.55 26.05 -25.53
C SER A 19 -28.49 26.50 -24.39
N SER A 20 -27.84 26.89 -23.29
CA SER A 20 -28.05 28.10 -22.45
C SER A 20 -29.44 28.46 -21.90
N ASN A 21 -29.53 28.34 -20.57
CA ASN A 21 -29.91 29.31 -19.52
C ASN A 21 -31.09 30.28 -19.71
N GLY A 22 -31.99 30.23 -18.72
CA GLY A 22 -32.89 31.31 -18.33
C GLY A 22 -33.20 31.28 -16.82
N ASP A 23 -33.35 32.48 -16.24
CA ASP A 23 -33.71 32.90 -14.87
C ASP A 23 -32.65 32.75 -13.76
N GLY A 24 -32.18 33.80 -13.06
CA GLY A 24 -32.73 35.13 -12.76
C GLY A 24 -33.27 35.14 -11.31
N GLY A 25 -32.46 35.49 -10.29
CA GLY A 25 -32.52 36.75 -9.49
C GLY A 25 -33.76 36.88 -8.58
N SER A 26 -33.76 37.37 -7.34
CA SER A 26 -32.82 38.08 -6.45
C SER A 26 -33.37 37.94 -4.99
N GLU A 27 -32.50 37.74 -3.99
CA GLU A 27 -32.09 38.68 -2.92
C GLU A 27 -32.95 38.80 -1.64
N SER A 28 -32.22 39.05 -0.55
CA SER A 28 -32.55 39.73 0.72
C SER A 28 -32.66 38.79 1.94
N THR A 29 -32.01 38.98 3.09
CA THR A 29 -31.09 40.00 3.67
C THR A 29 -30.74 39.56 5.11
N GLY A 30 -29.49 39.82 5.56
CA GLY A 30 -29.08 40.20 6.94
C GLY A 30 -29.20 39.13 8.04
N ASP A 31 -28.38 39.08 9.09
CA ASP A 31 -27.51 40.08 9.70
C ASP A 31 -26.44 39.38 10.59
N SER A 32 -25.31 40.05 10.76
CA SER A 32 -24.16 39.63 11.57
C SER A 32 -24.25 40.21 12.99
N SER A 33 -23.74 39.51 14.01
CA SER A 33 -23.07 40.20 15.13
C SER A 33 -22.14 39.30 15.95
N SER A 34 -21.03 39.92 16.32
CA SER A 34 -19.82 39.47 17.02
C SER A 34 -19.92 39.51 18.57
N GLY A 35 -19.04 38.74 19.27
CA GLY A 35 -18.94 38.54 20.74
C GLY A 35 -18.46 39.77 21.57
N PRO A 36 -17.68 39.67 22.70
CA PRO A 36 -17.15 38.52 23.49
C PRO A 36 -17.24 38.70 25.06
N SER A 37 -16.74 37.75 25.87
CA SER A 37 -16.26 37.94 27.29
C SER A 37 -15.70 36.60 27.85
N SER A 38 -14.38 36.41 28.09
CA SER A 38 -13.51 36.82 29.22
C SER A 38 -13.46 35.85 30.45
N SER A 39 -12.43 34.99 30.44
CA SER A 39 -11.48 34.60 31.51
C SER A 39 -11.90 34.26 32.96
N GLY A 40 -11.45 33.08 33.41
CA GLY A 40 -11.13 32.73 34.81
C GLY A 40 -10.52 31.31 34.90
N PRO A 41 -9.34 31.09 35.52
CA PRO A 41 -8.57 29.85 35.41
C PRO A 41 -8.86 28.87 36.56
N SER A 42 -8.73 27.56 36.32
CA SER A 42 -8.42 26.61 37.39
C SER A 42 -7.52 25.49 36.90
N THR A 43 -6.51 25.29 37.74
CA THR A 43 -5.34 24.43 37.69
C THR A 43 -5.61 22.94 37.44
N VAL A 44 -4.84 22.39 36.51
CA VAL A 44 -4.13 21.09 36.52
C VAL A 44 -4.58 20.06 37.55
N ASP A 45 -5.12 18.94 37.08
CA ASP A 45 -4.69 17.63 37.55
C ASP A 45 -4.38 16.77 36.32
N SER A 46 -3.12 16.35 36.22
CA SER A 46 -2.60 15.55 35.11
C SER A 46 -2.39 14.14 35.64
N SER A 47 -3.31 13.25 35.31
CA SER A 47 -3.03 11.82 35.19
C SER A 47 -3.32 11.45 33.74
N GLY A 48 -2.26 11.18 33.01
CA GLY A 48 -2.28 11.02 31.56
C GLY A 48 -3.13 9.85 31.11
N THR A 49 -3.79 10.07 29.98
CA THR A 49 -4.16 9.01 29.05
C THR A 49 -3.61 9.38 27.68
N ASP A 50 -3.09 8.31 27.09
CA ASP A 50 -2.46 8.19 25.80
C ASP A 50 -3.37 8.73 24.70
N SER A 51 -2.77 9.38 23.70
CA SER A 51 -3.47 10.02 22.60
C SER A 51 -3.66 9.03 21.47
N THR A 52 -4.74 8.25 21.55
CA THR A 52 -5.37 7.54 20.42
C THR A 52 -6.86 7.87 20.48
N GLY A 53 -7.45 8.31 19.38
CA GLY A 53 -8.76 9.00 19.33
C GLY A 53 -9.94 8.23 19.92
N GLY A 54 -10.13 8.29 21.23
CA GLY A 54 -11.35 7.90 21.93
C GLY A 54 -12.31 9.07 22.09
N ASP A 55 -13.61 8.78 22.04
CA ASP A 55 -14.67 9.72 22.43
C ASP A 55 -14.29 10.38 23.78
N PRO A 56 -14.26 11.72 23.90
CA PRO A 56 -13.87 12.41 25.13
C PRO A 56 -14.75 12.08 26.35
N ASN A 57 -15.88 11.39 26.16
CA ASN A 57 -16.75 10.94 27.24
C ASN A 57 -16.50 9.50 27.67
N CYS A 58 -15.79 8.70 26.87
CA CYS A 58 -15.63 7.28 27.15
C CYS A 58 -14.78 7.02 28.40
N GLY A 59 -15.31 6.22 29.33
CA GLY A 59 -14.64 5.89 30.60
C GLY A 59 -15.01 6.84 31.75
N ASN A 60 -16.06 7.65 31.58
CA ASN A 60 -16.59 8.53 32.63
C ASN A 60 -17.50 7.79 33.64
N GLY A 61 -17.85 6.54 33.34
CA GLY A 61 -18.64 5.64 34.15
C GLY A 61 -20.16 5.80 34.00
N VAL A 62 -20.62 6.47 32.95
CA VAL A 62 -22.04 6.67 32.61
C VAL A 62 -22.21 6.54 31.11
N VAL A 63 -23.16 5.70 30.66
CA VAL A 63 -23.49 5.58 29.23
C VAL A 63 -24.19 6.84 28.73
N ASP A 64 -23.52 7.60 27.86
CA ASP A 64 -24.05 8.79 27.19
C ASP A 64 -24.74 8.46 25.83
N ASP A 65 -25.42 9.44 25.21
CA ASP A 65 -26.23 9.25 23.98
C ASP A 65 -25.41 8.70 22.77
N SER A 66 -24.08 8.75 22.80
CA SER A 66 -23.17 8.25 21.74
C SER A 66 -22.44 6.94 22.08
N GLU A 67 -22.67 6.35 23.25
CA GLU A 67 -21.94 5.18 23.75
C GLU A 67 -22.84 3.94 23.81
N GLU A 68 -22.29 2.76 23.55
CA GLU A 68 -23.01 1.49 23.78
C GLU A 68 -22.88 1.05 25.25
N CYS A 69 -21.75 1.37 25.87
CA CYS A 69 -21.39 1.09 27.26
C CYS A 69 -20.33 2.10 27.73
N ASP A 70 -20.11 2.23 29.04
CA ASP A 70 -18.99 2.99 29.60
C ASP A 70 -18.35 2.25 30.79
N GLY A 71 -17.14 1.72 30.56
CA GLY A 71 -16.33 1.08 31.59
C GLY A 71 -17.06 -0.13 32.19
N SER A 72 -17.60 0.02 33.41
CA SER A 72 -18.40 -1.03 34.07
C SER A 72 -19.91 -0.87 33.90
N ASP A 73 -20.36 0.28 33.38
CA ASP A 73 -21.76 0.52 33.07
C ASP A 73 -22.07 -0.03 31.67
N LEU A 74 -22.59 -1.26 31.64
CA LEU A 74 -22.96 -1.95 30.39
C LEU A 74 -24.40 -1.65 29.96
N GLY A 75 -25.04 -0.62 30.53
CA GLY A 75 -26.45 -0.31 30.25
C GLY A 75 -27.44 -1.42 30.66
N GLY A 76 -27.00 -2.38 31.47
CA GLY A 76 -27.77 -3.57 31.84
C GLY A 76 -27.79 -4.67 30.77
N GLN A 77 -27.01 -4.54 29.70
CA GLN A 77 -26.90 -5.55 28.64
C GLN A 77 -26.08 -6.76 29.10
N SER A 78 -26.38 -7.91 28.51
CA SER A 78 -25.61 -9.14 28.62
C SER A 78 -25.15 -9.63 27.25
N CYS A 79 -24.25 -10.62 27.22
CA CYS A 79 -23.79 -11.23 25.97
C CYS A 79 -24.94 -11.66 25.05
N ALA A 80 -26.00 -12.26 25.61
CA ALA A 80 -27.16 -12.71 24.84
C ALA A 80 -28.04 -11.57 24.32
N ASP A 81 -27.93 -10.37 24.89
CA ASP A 81 -28.67 -9.18 24.44
C ASP A 81 -27.93 -8.46 23.30
N VAL A 82 -26.60 -8.54 23.27
CA VAL A 82 -25.78 -7.94 22.20
C VAL A 82 -25.69 -8.83 20.96
N ASP A 83 -25.65 -10.16 21.15
CA ASP A 83 -25.72 -11.12 20.04
C ASP A 83 -26.44 -12.41 20.50
N PRO A 84 -27.48 -12.86 19.78
CA PRO A 84 -28.25 -14.06 20.13
C PRO A 84 -27.44 -15.37 20.06
N SER A 85 -26.21 -15.34 19.56
CA SER A 85 -25.29 -16.49 19.45
C SER A 85 -24.60 -16.83 20.78
N PHE A 86 -24.68 -15.96 21.79
CA PHE A 86 -24.11 -16.19 23.11
C PHE A 86 -25.14 -16.79 24.10
N GLU A 87 -24.73 -17.80 24.87
CA GLU A 87 -25.54 -18.37 25.97
C GLU A 87 -25.16 -17.81 27.35
N GLY A 88 -24.03 -17.12 27.44
CA GLY A 88 -23.48 -16.64 28.71
C GLY A 88 -22.17 -15.88 28.53
N GLY A 89 -21.30 -15.98 29.53
CA GLY A 89 -20.02 -15.28 29.58
C GLY A 89 -20.07 -13.91 30.26
N THR A 90 -18.97 -13.17 30.12
CA THR A 90 -18.78 -11.84 30.69
C THR A 90 -18.65 -10.82 29.56
N LEU A 91 -19.69 -10.01 29.40
CA LEU A 91 -19.66 -8.85 28.52
C LEU A 91 -18.78 -7.77 29.16
N ALA A 92 -17.92 -7.14 28.36
CA ALA A 92 -17.09 -6.02 28.77
C ALA A 92 -17.36 -4.78 27.90
N CYS A 93 -16.77 -3.65 28.29
CA CYS A 93 -16.80 -2.42 27.51
C CYS A 93 -15.38 -2.11 27.02
N GLY A 94 -15.23 -1.93 25.71
CA GLY A 94 -13.97 -1.57 25.08
C GLY A 94 -13.54 -0.12 25.38
N ALA A 95 -12.29 0.20 25.07
CA ALA A 95 -11.73 1.56 25.26
C ALA A 95 -12.39 2.63 24.37
N SER A 96 -13.15 2.20 23.36
CA SER A 96 -13.93 3.05 22.45
C SER A 96 -15.42 3.08 22.80
N CYS A 97 -15.81 2.59 23.98
CA CYS A 97 -17.21 2.55 24.46
C CYS A 97 -18.18 1.77 23.58
N THR A 98 -17.64 0.72 22.95
CA THR A 98 -18.35 -0.35 22.26
C THR A 98 -18.30 -1.64 23.08
N PHE A 99 -19.28 -2.52 22.91
CA PHE A 99 -19.27 -3.80 23.62
C PHE A 99 -18.09 -4.69 23.21
N ASP A 100 -17.37 -5.21 24.20
CA ASP A 100 -16.34 -6.23 24.02
C ASP A 100 -16.93 -7.61 24.38
N THR A 101 -17.10 -8.43 23.35
CA THR A 101 -17.70 -9.77 23.44
C THR A 101 -16.67 -10.89 23.57
N THR A 102 -15.38 -10.58 23.68
CA THR A 102 -14.31 -11.61 23.79
C THR A 102 -14.47 -12.51 25.02
N GLY A 103 -15.14 -12.03 26.06
CA GLY A 103 -15.48 -12.79 27.26
C GLY A 103 -16.81 -13.55 27.20
N CYS A 104 -17.57 -13.46 26.10
CA CYS A 104 -18.87 -14.09 25.95
C CYS A 104 -18.78 -15.58 25.60
N ASP A 105 -19.68 -16.39 26.17
CA ASP A 105 -19.73 -17.83 25.92
C ASP A 105 -20.71 -18.12 24.78
N LEU A 106 -20.22 -18.71 23.69
CA LEU A 106 -21.03 -19.13 22.56
C LEU A 106 -22.01 -20.25 22.94
N ILE A 107 -23.22 -20.19 22.39
CA ILE A 107 -24.10 -21.36 22.33
C ILE A 107 -23.34 -22.46 21.56
N PRO A 108 -23.15 -23.67 22.13
CA PRO A 108 -22.49 -24.76 21.44
C PRO A 108 -23.15 -25.07 20.09
N GLY A 109 -22.40 -24.93 19.01
CA GLY A 109 -22.90 -25.13 17.65
C GLY A 109 -23.57 -23.92 17.01
N ALA A 110 -23.54 -22.73 17.64
CA ALA A 110 -23.88 -21.49 16.97
C ALA A 110 -22.79 -21.10 15.96
N ALA A 111 -23.22 -20.66 14.78
CA ALA A 111 -22.35 -20.00 13.82
C ALA A 111 -22.35 -18.50 14.10
N MET A 112 -21.20 -17.86 13.90
CA MET A 112 -21.04 -16.41 13.96
C MET A 112 -20.23 -15.99 12.75
N VAL A 113 -20.92 -15.62 11.68
CA VAL A 113 -20.27 -15.25 10.43
C VAL A 113 -20.21 -13.73 10.37
N THR A 114 -19.00 -13.21 10.28
CA THR A 114 -18.68 -11.79 10.31
C THR A 114 -17.92 -11.39 9.06
N LEU A 115 -17.96 -10.09 8.73
CA LEU A 115 -17.00 -9.49 7.81
C LEU A 115 -15.63 -9.50 8.49
N ASN A 116 -14.58 -9.91 7.78
CA ASN A 116 -13.26 -10.14 8.37
C ASN A 116 -12.15 -9.29 7.75
N GLU A 117 -12.13 -9.16 6.42
CA GLU A 117 -11.09 -8.47 5.66
C GLU A 117 -11.71 -7.86 4.39
N LEU A 118 -11.25 -6.68 3.97
CA LEU A 118 -11.70 -6.02 2.75
C LEU A 118 -10.58 -5.21 2.08
N THR A 119 -10.55 -5.21 0.75
CA THR A 119 -9.63 -4.39 -0.07
C THR A 119 -10.31 -3.81 -1.29
N SER A 120 -9.93 -2.58 -1.65
CA SER A 120 -10.28 -1.88 -2.90
C SER A 120 -9.11 -1.79 -3.90
N THR A 121 -7.98 -2.47 -3.62
CA THR A 121 -6.88 -2.62 -4.59
C THR A 121 -6.63 -4.09 -4.93
N PRO A 122 -5.92 -4.36 -6.05
CA PRO A 122 -5.73 -5.72 -6.51
C PRO A 122 -5.15 -6.66 -5.46
N VAL A 123 -5.80 -7.81 -5.28
CA VAL A 123 -5.29 -8.88 -4.44
C VAL A 123 -3.86 -9.24 -4.87
N THR A 124 -2.94 -9.23 -3.91
CA THR A 124 -1.49 -9.30 -4.19
C THR A 124 -0.96 -10.73 -4.30
N ALA A 125 -1.66 -11.71 -3.72
CA ALA A 125 -1.19 -13.10 -3.67
C ALA A 125 -2.34 -14.13 -3.67
N GLY A 126 -1.99 -15.39 -3.92
CA GLY A 126 -2.91 -16.51 -3.84
C GLY A 126 -3.83 -16.68 -5.06
N ALA A 127 -4.92 -17.44 -4.87
CA ALA A 127 -5.81 -17.86 -5.96
C ALA A 127 -6.56 -16.69 -6.63
N TYR A 128 -6.63 -15.54 -5.96
CA TYR A 128 -7.39 -14.37 -6.36
C TYR A 128 -6.51 -13.23 -6.86
N THR A 129 -5.19 -13.46 -7.02
CA THR A 129 -4.23 -12.44 -7.45
C THR A 129 -4.73 -11.63 -8.65
N GLY A 130 -4.74 -10.30 -8.52
CA GLY A 130 -5.21 -9.38 -9.54
C GLY A 130 -6.72 -9.08 -9.53
N ALA A 131 -7.49 -9.71 -8.64
CA ALA A 131 -8.88 -9.31 -8.41
C ALA A 131 -8.92 -7.90 -7.78
N PRO A 132 -9.63 -6.92 -8.37
CA PRO A 132 -9.55 -5.51 -7.97
C PRO A 132 -10.13 -5.23 -6.59
N ASP A 133 -11.22 -5.89 -6.21
CA ASP A 133 -11.82 -5.78 -4.89
C ASP A 133 -11.99 -7.18 -4.29
N ALA A 134 -11.82 -7.29 -2.97
CA ALA A 134 -12.09 -8.53 -2.25
C ALA A 134 -12.71 -8.27 -0.87
N ILE A 135 -13.54 -9.22 -0.43
CA ILE A 135 -14.18 -9.26 0.88
C ILE A 135 -14.01 -10.69 1.41
N GLU A 136 -13.59 -10.82 2.66
CA GLU A 136 -13.54 -12.09 3.37
C GLU A 136 -14.56 -12.16 4.49
N LEU A 137 -15.23 -13.31 4.60
CA LEU A 137 -16.01 -13.68 5.75
C LEU A 137 -15.25 -14.68 6.62
N TYR A 138 -15.43 -14.58 7.93
CA TYR A 138 -14.92 -15.55 8.90
C TYR A 138 -16.04 -16.07 9.78
N ASN A 139 -16.02 -17.38 10.07
CA ASN A 139 -16.94 -17.96 11.05
C ASN A 139 -16.25 -18.12 12.42
N ALA A 140 -16.42 -17.12 13.27
CA ALA A 140 -15.96 -17.10 14.66
C ALA A 140 -16.77 -18.02 15.59
N GLY A 141 -17.87 -18.59 15.09
CA GLY A 141 -18.76 -19.47 15.83
C GLY A 141 -18.16 -20.85 16.10
N SER A 142 -18.85 -21.63 16.93
CA SER A 142 -18.49 -23.01 17.27
C SER A 142 -19.22 -24.06 16.42
N GLY A 143 -20.14 -23.63 15.55
CA GLY A 143 -20.87 -24.46 14.60
C GLY A 143 -20.63 -24.03 13.15
N SER A 144 -21.06 -24.88 12.21
CA SER A 144 -21.03 -24.54 10.78
C SER A 144 -22.25 -23.71 10.40
N ALA A 145 -22.03 -22.67 9.59
CA ALA A 145 -23.06 -21.82 9.02
C ALA A 145 -23.58 -22.39 7.70
N ASP A 146 -24.89 -22.31 7.47
CA ASP A 146 -25.50 -22.44 6.14
C ASP A 146 -25.79 -21.02 5.64
N LEU A 147 -25.02 -20.59 4.65
CA LEU A 147 -25.11 -19.27 4.04
C LEU A 147 -26.13 -19.22 2.90
N SER A 148 -26.84 -20.32 2.62
CA SER A 148 -27.79 -20.36 1.50
C SER A 148 -28.81 -19.22 1.56
N GLY A 149 -28.77 -18.34 0.55
CA GLY A 149 -29.67 -17.21 0.43
C GLY A 149 -29.34 -16.01 1.32
N TRP A 150 -28.24 -16.04 2.07
CA TRP A 150 -27.66 -14.84 2.70
C TRP A 150 -27.30 -13.82 1.62
N ARG A 151 -27.11 -12.56 2.01
CA ARG A 151 -26.77 -11.49 1.08
C ARG A 151 -25.66 -10.60 1.59
N LEU A 152 -24.87 -10.08 0.65
CA LEU A 152 -23.78 -9.14 0.87
C LEU A 152 -23.97 -7.95 -0.08
N THR A 153 -23.92 -6.73 0.43
CA THR A 153 -24.17 -5.51 -0.36
C THR A 153 -23.50 -4.28 0.26
N ASP A 154 -23.19 -3.30 -0.58
CA ASP A 154 -22.83 -1.91 -0.25
C ASP A 154 -24.04 -0.96 -0.28
N ASP A 155 -25.23 -1.46 -0.64
CA ASP A 155 -26.42 -0.66 -0.92
C ASP A 155 -27.50 -0.91 0.14
N ALA A 156 -27.87 0.16 0.86
CA ALA A 156 -28.92 0.13 1.88
C ALA A 156 -30.31 -0.29 1.34
N GLU A 157 -30.55 -0.17 0.03
CA GLU A 157 -31.80 -0.61 -0.60
C GLU A 157 -31.77 -2.11 -1.02
N PHE A 158 -30.62 -2.77 -0.94
CA PHE A 158 -30.40 -4.15 -1.40
C PHE A 158 -30.89 -4.35 -2.85
N ALA A 159 -30.49 -3.45 -3.75
CA ALA A 159 -30.84 -3.57 -5.16
C ALA A 159 -30.19 -4.83 -5.77
N ALA A 160 -30.91 -5.51 -6.67
CA ALA A 160 -30.50 -6.83 -7.14
C ALA A 160 -29.19 -6.82 -7.95
N ASP A 161 -28.80 -5.67 -8.48
CA ASP A 161 -27.55 -5.42 -9.21
C ASP A 161 -26.40 -4.96 -8.33
N SER A 162 -26.64 -4.64 -7.05
CA SER A 162 -25.63 -4.31 -6.02
C SER A 162 -25.60 -5.32 -4.88
N THR A 163 -26.29 -6.46 -5.01
CA THR A 163 -26.40 -7.46 -3.95
C THR A 163 -25.91 -8.83 -4.42
N TYR A 164 -24.87 -9.35 -3.76
CA TYR A 164 -24.49 -10.75 -3.90
C TYR A 164 -25.41 -11.62 -3.04
N THR A 165 -25.97 -12.68 -3.62
CA THR A 165 -26.78 -13.67 -2.88
C THR A 165 -26.07 -15.02 -2.90
N PHE A 166 -25.79 -15.55 -1.71
CA PHE A 166 -25.08 -16.81 -1.55
C PHE A 166 -25.88 -17.99 -2.14
N PRO A 167 -25.30 -18.80 -3.04
CA PRO A 167 -26.00 -19.92 -3.66
C PRO A 167 -26.47 -21.00 -2.66
N PRO A 168 -27.50 -21.78 -3.01
CA PRO A 168 -27.92 -22.92 -2.20
C PRO A 168 -26.79 -23.93 -1.97
N GLY A 169 -26.64 -24.39 -0.72
CA GLY A 169 -25.61 -25.32 -0.29
C GLY A 169 -24.28 -24.69 0.08
N THR A 170 -24.20 -23.35 0.12
CA THR A 170 -23.01 -22.66 0.61
C THR A 170 -22.92 -22.82 2.12
N THR A 171 -21.83 -23.41 2.60
CA THR A 171 -21.59 -23.63 4.03
C THR A 171 -20.22 -23.10 4.41
N LEU A 172 -20.10 -22.57 5.62
CA LEU A 172 -18.84 -22.15 6.21
C LEU A 172 -18.62 -22.91 7.53
N ALA A 173 -17.56 -23.71 7.64
CA ALA A 173 -17.31 -24.43 8.89
C ALA A 173 -16.79 -23.47 9.98
N THR A 174 -16.72 -23.95 11.21
CA THR A 174 -16.15 -23.18 12.33
C THR A 174 -14.67 -22.90 12.07
N GLY A 175 -14.25 -21.65 12.27
CA GLY A 175 -12.88 -21.21 12.03
C GLY A 175 -12.45 -21.20 10.55
N GLU A 176 -13.39 -21.32 9.61
CA GLU A 176 -13.10 -21.20 8.19
C GLU A 176 -13.34 -19.78 7.67
N PHE A 177 -12.62 -19.46 6.60
CA PHE A 177 -12.68 -18.21 5.85
C PHE A 177 -13.37 -18.44 4.50
N LEU A 178 -14.09 -17.43 4.02
CA LEU A 178 -14.69 -17.42 2.68
C LEU A 178 -14.38 -16.10 1.99
N VAL A 179 -13.56 -16.16 0.94
CA VAL A 179 -13.16 -15.01 0.14
C VAL A 179 -14.11 -14.84 -1.04
N LEU A 180 -14.62 -13.62 -1.20
CA LEU A 180 -15.38 -13.14 -2.35
C LEU A 180 -14.57 -12.03 -3.04
N VAL A 181 -14.69 -11.92 -4.35
CA VAL A 181 -13.96 -10.95 -5.18
C VAL A 181 -14.89 -10.23 -6.14
N SER A 182 -14.51 -9.07 -6.66
CA SER A 182 -15.22 -8.40 -7.76
C SER A 182 -14.40 -8.53 -9.04
N ILE A 183 -14.67 -9.53 -9.87
CA ILE A 183 -13.93 -9.80 -11.12
C ILE A 183 -14.80 -9.66 -12.38
N GLY A 184 -16.09 -9.33 -12.23
CA GLY A 184 -16.98 -8.93 -13.32
C GLY A 184 -17.32 -10.05 -14.31
N ILE A 185 -17.14 -11.31 -13.93
CA ILE A 185 -17.48 -12.49 -14.74
C ILE A 185 -18.84 -13.11 -14.34
N ASN A 186 -19.48 -12.60 -13.29
CA ASN A 186 -20.74 -13.05 -12.70
C ASN A 186 -20.73 -14.55 -12.35
N ASP A 187 -19.63 -15.02 -11.74
CA ASP A 187 -19.48 -16.42 -11.28
C ASP A 187 -19.66 -16.54 -9.76
N MET A 188 -19.62 -17.76 -9.23
CA MET A 188 -19.71 -17.99 -7.79
C MET A 188 -18.51 -17.38 -7.06
N GLY A 189 -18.79 -16.54 -6.06
CA GLY A 189 -17.78 -15.76 -5.35
C GLY A 189 -17.46 -14.41 -5.99
N ASP A 190 -18.12 -14.07 -7.12
CA ASP A 190 -18.01 -12.77 -7.77
C ASP A 190 -19.14 -11.83 -7.30
N PHE A 191 -18.84 -10.86 -6.43
CA PHE A 191 -19.83 -9.89 -5.96
C PHE A 191 -20.02 -8.75 -6.98
N PRO A 192 -21.24 -8.19 -7.13
CA PRO A 192 -21.57 -7.35 -8.28
C PRO A 192 -21.30 -5.84 -8.10
N PHE A 193 -20.70 -5.44 -6.98
CA PHE A 193 -20.36 -4.07 -6.64
C PHE A 193 -18.83 -3.91 -6.52
N GLY A 194 -18.35 -2.68 -6.35
CA GLY A 194 -16.93 -2.39 -6.06
C GLY A 194 -16.80 -1.82 -4.64
N ILE A 195 -15.59 -1.71 -4.13
CA ILE A 195 -15.33 -1.06 -2.85
C ILE A 195 -14.76 0.33 -3.12
N SER A 196 -15.33 1.36 -2.49
CA SER A 196 -14.84 2.73 -2.62
C SER A 196 -13.43 2.86 -2.06
N ASP A 197 -12.57 3.58 -2.77
CA ASP A 197 -11.21 3.92 -2.35
C ASP A 197 -11.08 5.38 -1.86
N ASP A 198 -12.15 6.17 -1.89
CA ASP A 198 -12.09 7.62 -1.67
C ASP A 198 -13.27 8.22 -0.89
N SER A 199 -14.31 7.44 -0.60
CA SER A 199 -15.52 7.89 0.09
C SER A 199 -15.95 6.93 1.19
N GLU A 200 -16.71 7.42 2.16
CA GLU A 200 -17.28 6.56 3.19
C GLU A 200 -18.26 5.57 2.57
N GLU A 201 -18.10 4.30 2.93
CA GLU A 201 -18.92 3.20 2.43
C GLU A 201 -19.35 2.29 3.57
N THR A 202 -20.46 1.57 3.38
CA THR A 202 -20.94 0.59 4.35
C THR A 202 -21.25 -0.73 3.67
N ILE A 203 -20.55 -1.78 4.08
CA ILE A 203 -20.81 -3.15 3.65
C ILE A 203 -21.68 -3.84 4.69
N VAL A 204 -22.74 -4.52 4.23
CA VAL A 204 -23.70 -5.22 5.08
C VAL A 204 -23.78 -6.69 4.66
N LEU A 205 -23.65 -7.58 5.64
CA LEU A 205 -23.95 -9.00 5.53
C LEU A 205 -25.28 -9.29 6.23
N ASP A 206 -26.24 -9.88 5.53
CA ASP A 206 -27.50 -10.30 6.13
C ASP A 206 -27.88 -11.75 5.78
N ASP A 207 -28.75 -12.34 6.58
CA ASP A 207 -29.28 -13.66 6.29
C ASP A 207 -30.43 -13.64 5.27
N GLY A 208 -30.85 -14.82 4.82
CA GLY A 208 -31.97 -14.95 3.87
C GLY A 208 -33.33 -14.50 4.40
N SER A 209 -33.43 -14.09 5.67
CA SER A 209 -34.63 -13.46 6.25
C SER A 209 -34.55 -11.93 6.29
N GLY A 210 -33.37 -11.36 6.00
CA GLY A 210 -33.08 -9.93 6.04
C GLY A 210 -32.60 -9.43 7.42
N ALA A 211 -32.18 -10.34 8.31
CA ALA A 211 -31.55 -9.95 9.57
C ALA A 211 -30.06 -9.68 9.33
N ALA A 212 -29.61 -8.47 9.64
CA ALA A 212 -28.20 -8.10 9.56
C ALA A 212 -27.37 -8.97 10.53
N MET A 213 -26.34 -9.60 9.99
CA MET A 213 -25.40 -10.46 10.72
C MET A 213 -24.14 -9.69 11.08
N ASP A 214 -23.64 -8.86 10.17
CA ASP A 214 -22.55 -7.93 10.43
C ASP A 214 -22.62 -6.75 9.45
N SER A 215 -21.98 -5.64 9.83
CA SER A 215 -21.79 -4.49 8.95
C SER A 215 -20.52 -3.74 9.32
N VAL A 216 -19.85 -3.18 8.32
CA VAL A 216 -18.70 -2.30 8.53
C VAL A 216 -18.90 -1.02 7.74
N THR A 217 -18.71 0.11 8.42
CA THR A 217 -18.58 1.43 7.80
C THR A 217 -17.13 1.87 7.92
N PHE A 218 -16.52 2.26 6.81
CA PHE A 218 -15.11 2.66 6.73
C PHE A 218 -14.96 3.82 5.76
N GLN A 219 -13.83 4.53 5.85
CA GLN A 219 -13.48 5.49 4.81
C GLN A 219 -12.80 4.71 3.68
N GLY A 220 -13.12 5.00 2.41
CA GLY A 220 -12.62 4.20 1.30
C GLY A 220 -11.09 4.05 1.24
N TYR A 221 -10.35 5.04 1.76
CA TYR A 221 -8.89 4.93 1.85
C TYR A 221 -8.41 3.84 2.82
N ASP A 222 -9.16 3.54 3.88
CA ASP A 222 -8.84 2.47 4.84
C ASP A 222 -8.78 1.11 4.13
N ALA A 223 -9.64 0.92 3.11
CA ALA A 223 -9.74 -0.30 2.33
C ALA A 223 -8.72 -0.40 1.20
N ARG A 224 -7.88 0.61 0.92
CA ARG A 224 -6.98 0.55 -0.23
C ARG A 224 -6.02 -0.61 -0.16
N VAL A 225 -5.34 -0.85 0.96
CA VAL A 225 -4.40 -1.98 1.08
C VAL A 225 -5.12 -3.22 1.60
N SER A 226 -5.45 -3.22 2.88
CA SER A 226 -6.39 -4.16 3.48
C SER A 226 -6.88 -3.59 4.82
N TRP A 227 -8.19 -3.63 5.02
CA TRP A 227 -8.84 -3.25 6.28
C TRP A 227 -9.43 -4.50 6.92
N CYS A 228 -9.06 -4.79 8.15
CA CYS A 228 -9.24 -6.14 8.70
C CYS A 228 -9.61 -6.12 10.18
N ARG A 229 -10.38 -7.10 10.63
CA ARG A 229 -10.58 -7.36 12.05
C ARG A 229 -9.38 -8.11 12.62
N VAL A 230 -8.73 -7.54 13.63
CA VAL A 230 -7.61 -8.20 14.33
C VAL A 230 -7.92 -8.23 15.85
N PRO A 231 -8.13 -9.41 16.47
CA PRO A 231 -8.15 -10.77 15.89
C PRO A 231 -9.41 -11.06 15.04
N ASP A 232 -9.36 -12.11 14.21
CA ASP A 232 -10.44 -12.50 13.28
C ASP A 232 -11.82 -12.55 13.94
N GLY A 233 -12.81 -11.94 13.28
CA GLY A 233 -14.24 -11.95 13.65
C GLY A 233 -14.67 -11.28 14.95
N ALA A 234 -13.74 -10.85 15.81
CA ALA A 234 -14.07 -10.16 17.07
C ALA A 234 -13.27 -8.88 17.30
N GLY A 235 -12.15 -8.71 16.60
CA GLY A 235 -11.29 -7.54 16.70
C GLY A 235 -11.92 -6.27 16.17
N SER A 236 -11.35 -5.15 16.61
CA SER A 236 -11.53 -3.86 15.95
C SER A 236 -10.96 -3.91 14.54
N TRP A 237 -11.54 -3.10 13.65
CA TRP A 237 -10.98 -2.91 12.33
C TRP A 237 -9.69 -2.09 12.40
N THR A 238 -8.66 -2.53 11.68
CA THR A 238 -7.35 -1.88 11.57
C THR A 238 -6.71 -2.26 10.23
N TRP A 239 -5.61 -1.60 9.88
CA TRP A 239 -4.80 -1.98 8.71
C TRP A 239 -4.10 -3.31 8.95
N CYS A 240 -4.11 -4.17 7.93
CA CYS A 240 -3.47 -5.47 8.00
C CYS A 240 -2.79 -5.84 6.68
N ASP A 241 -1.84 -6.77 6.75
CA ASP A 241 -1.30 -7.39 5.54
C ASP A 241 -2.40 -8.24 4.89
N GLN A 242 -2.52 -8.21 3.55
CA GLN A 242 -3.55 -9.02 2.87
C GLN A 242 -3.41 -10.52 3.23
N SER A 243 -4.47 -11.10 3.83
CA SER A 243 -4.43 -12.42 4.46
C SER A 243 -5.51 -13.39 3.98
N TRP A 244 -5.98 -13.23 2.74
CA TRP A 244 -7.03 -14.05 2.12
C TRP A 244 -6.91 -15.56 2.36
N GLY A 245 -7.84 -16.10 3.15
CA GLY A 245 -7.97 -17.50 3.54
C GLY A 245 -7.17 -17.88 4.79
N ALA A 246 -6.66 -16.89 5.54
CA ALA A 246 -5.80 -17.06 6.71
C ALA A 246 -6.10 -16.01 7.79
N THR A 247 -5.50 -16.17 8.97
CA THR A 247 -5.68 -15.24 10.08
C THR A 247 -5.04 -13.88 9.77
N ASN A 248 -5.78 -12.82 10.07
CA ASN A 248 -5.34 -11.44 9.90
C ASN A 248 -4.18 -11.09 10.85
N VAL A 249 -3.25 -10.29 10.34
CA VAL A 249 -2.11 -9.76 11.12
C VAL A 249 -2.00 -8.27 10.84
N GLU A 250 -2.08 -7.46 11.91
CA GLU A 250 -1.92 -6.01 11.82
C GLU A 250 -0.64 -5.63 11.07
N ALA A 251 -0.78 -4.72 10.10
CA ALA A 251 0.32 -4.29 9.26
C ALA A 251 1.27 -3.40 10.07
N THR A 252 2.57 -3.47 9.78
CA THR A 252 3.55 -2.56 10.39
C THR A 252 3.54 -1.16 9.78
N SER A 253 2.90 -0.98 8.62
CA SER A 253 2.70 0.29 7.89
C SER A 253 1.49 0.14 6.96
N ALA A 254 0.70 1.19 6.72
CA ALA A 254 -0.45 1.21 5.81
C ALA A 254 -0.04 1.36 4.33
N CYS A 255 1.13 0.83 4.00
CA CYS A 255 1.83 1.16 2.77
C CYS A 255 1.06 0.78 1.51
N GLY A 256 0.88 1.74 0.61
CA GLY A 256 0.14 1.62 -0.64
C GLY A 256 -1.29 2.17 -0.55
N ASP A 257 -1.68 2.83 0.54
CA ASP A 257 -2.98 3.50 0.66
C ASP A 257 -2.99 4.92 0.06
N GLY A 258 -1.85 5.39 -0.46
CA GLY A 258 -1.69 6.72 -1.05
C GLY A 258 -1.77 7.87 -0.05
N MET A 259 -1.64 7.62 1.25
CA MET A 259 -1.55 8.62 2.30
C MET A 259 -0.32 8.40 3.15
N LEU A 260 0.47 9.45 3.38
CA LEU A 260 1.58 9.34 4.32
C LEU A 260 1.07 9.24 5.76
N SER A 261 1.25 8.08 6.40
CA SER A 261 0.77 7.77 7.73
C SER A 261 1.82 7.06 8.61
N GLY A 262 1.66 7.11 9.93
CA GLY A 262 2.54 6.41 10.87
C GLY A 262 4.03 6.71 10.69
N ASP A 263 4.82 5.66 10.45
CA ASP A 263 6.28 5.69 10.24
C ASP A 263 6.68 5.63 8.74
N GLU A 264 5.73 5.79 7.81
CA GLU A 264 6.02 5.79 6.37
C GLU A 264 6.90 6.99 5.99
N ALA A 265 7.87 6.74 5.10
CA ALA A 265 8.71 7.80 4.54
C ALA A 265 8.12 8.39 3.24
N CYS A 266 7.27 7.62 2.56
CA CYS A 266 6.44 8.01 1.43
C CYS A 266 5.29 6.98 1.31
N ASP A 267 4.21 7.29 0.60
CA ASP A 267 3.20 6.31 0.18
C ASP A 267 2.70 6.63 -1.23
N GLY A 268 2.97 5.74 -2.19
CA GLY A 268 2.60 5.93 -3.59
C GLY A 268 3.12 7.27 -4.14
N ASP A 269 2.20 8.19 -4.43
CA ASP A 269 2.51 9.56 -4.89
C ASP A 269 2.69 10.57 -3.73
N ASP A 270 2.27 10.24 -2.52
CA ASP A 270 2.47 11.07 -1.33
C ASP A 270 3.89 10.89 -0.77
N LEU A 271 4.81 11.68 -1.30
CA LEU A 271 6.20 11.68 -0.86
C LEU A 271 6.44 12.51 0.42
N GLY A 272 5.41 13.04 1.07
CA GLY A 272 5.59 13.90 2.25
C GLY A 272 6.35 15.20 1.98
N GLY A 273 6.38 15.64 0.72
CA GLY A 273 7.21 16.76 0.26
C GLY A 273 8.70 16.41 0.10
N ALA A 274 9.08 15.14 0.21
CA ALA A 274 10.41 14.68 -0.17
C ALA A 274 10.65 14.91 -1.67
N THR A 275 11.87 15.30 -1.99
CA THR A 275 12.38 15.46 -3.35
C THR A 275 13.74 14.80 -3.42
N CYS A 276 14.24 14.56 -4.63
CA CYS A 276 15.59 14.02 -4.82
C CYS A 276 16.65 14.85 -4.05
N GLU A 277 16.49 16.16 -4.00
CA GLU A 277 17.39 17.07 -3.30
C GLU A 277 17.24 17.03 -1.77
N SER A 278 16.08 16.65 -1.25
CA SER A 278 15.80 16.69 0.20
C SER A 278 16.10 15.38 0.93
N ILE A 279 16.21 14.24 0.23
CA ILE A 279 16.53 12.93 0.83
C ILE A 279 18.00 12.78 1.27
N GLY A 280 18.82 13.83 1.10
CA GLY A 280 20.17 13.90 1.69
C GLY A 280 21.25 13.08 0.96
N LEU A 281 20.95 12.52 -0.21
CA LEU A 281 21.88 11.69 -1.00
C LEU A 281 22.68 12.46 -2.07
N GLY A 282 22.56 13.80 -2.11
CA GLY A 282 23.35 14.64 -3.01
C GLY A 282 22.83 14.76 -4.45
N PHE A 283 21.60 14.32 -4.73
CA PHE A 283 20.95 14.58 -6.02
C PHE A 283 20.61 16.08 -6.19
N ASN A 284 20.60 16.54 -7.44
CA ASN A 284 20.33 17.94 -7.80
C ASN A 284 19.03 18.12 -8.60
N GLY A 285 18.26 17.04 -8.80
CA GLY A 285 16.98 17.05 -9.50
C GLY A 285 16.49 15.64 -9.81
N GLY A 286 15.56 15.54 -10.76
CA GLY A 286 14.94 14.28 -11.18
C GLY A 286 13.54 14.09 -10.58
N THR A 287 13.07 12.85 -10.56
CA THR A 287 11.78 12.46 -10.00
C THR A 287 11.99 11.39 -8.94
N LEU A 288 11.63 11.71 -7.70
CA LEU A 288 11.59 10.76 -6.61
C LEU A 288 10.26 9.97 -6.72
N ALA A 289 10.31 8.68 -6.46
CA ALA A 289 9.13 7.82 -6.37
C ALA A 289 9.05 7.20 -4.98
N CYS A 290 7.95 6.51 -4.68
CA CYS A 290 7.83 5.65 -3.52
C CYS A 290 7.88 4.17 -3.94
N SER A 291 8.58 3.35 -3.17
CA SER A 291 8.55 1.89 -3.35
C SER A 291 7.26 1.28 -2.77
N PRO A 292 6.87 0.05 -3.15
CA PRO A 292 5.76 -0.67 -2.54
C PRO A 292 5.93 -1.00 -1.04
N THR A 293 7.09 -0.70 -0.48
CA THR A 293 7.39 -0.85 0.96
C THR A 293 7.61 0.49 1.64
N CYS A 294 7.13 1.58 1.04
CA CYS A 294 7.11 2.93 1.62
C CYS A 294 8.48 3.52 1.95
N VAL A 295 9.47 3.09 1.18
CA VAL A 295 10.83 3.64 1.15
C VAL A 295 10.98 4.53 -0.09
N PRO A 296 11.56 5.75 0.03
CA PRO A 296 11.83 6.60 -1.12
C PRO A 296 12.69 5.89 -2.17
N ASN A 297 12.21 5.85 -3.40
CA ASN A 297 12.90 5.26 -4.53
C ASN A 297 13.56 6.37 -5.37
N ALA A 298 14.89 6.44 -5.28
CA ALA A 298 15.70 7.45 -5.94
C ALA A 298 16.16 7.08 -7.37
N SER A 299 15.65 6.00 -7.97
CA SER A 299 16.05 5.57 -9.32
C SER A 299 15.77 6.60 -10.42
N GLY A 300 14.78 7.48 -10.21
CA GLY A 300 14.47 8.60 -11.12
C GLY A 300 15.22 9.90 -10.79
N CYS A 301 16.06 9.91 -9.75
CA CYS A 301 16.82 11.08 -9.35
C CYS A 301 18.06 11.28 -10.22
N THR A 302 18.47 12.55 -10.41
CA THR A 302 19.59 12.92 -11.28
C THR A 302 20.66 13.69 -10.54
N THR A 303 21.91 13.52 -10.96
CA THR A 303 23.07 14.26 -10.46
C THR A 303 23.70 15.11 -11.58
N ASP A 304 24.54 16.07 -11.23
CA ASP A 304 25.35 16.83 -12.21
C ASP A 304 26.70 16.15 -12.51
N SER A 305 26.90 14.92 -12.04
CA SER A 305 28.16 14.20 -12.22
C SER A 305 28.47 14.01 -13.69
N GLN A 306 29.76 14.11 -14.04
CA GLN A 306 30.26 13.75 -15.37
C GLN A 306 30.76 12.30 -15.42
N VAL A 307 30.96 11.65 -14.26
CA VAL A 307 31.19 10.21 -14.16
C VAL A 307 29.86 9.54 -13.92
N VAL A 308 29.49 8.59 -14.77
CA VAL A 308 28.21 7.88 -14.73
C VAL A 308 28.40 6.39 -14.96
N ILE A 309 27.43 5.59 -14.53
CA ILE A 309 27.25 4.22 -15.00
C ILE A 309 26.74 4.32 -16.45
N ASN A 310 27.45 3.68 -17.37
CA ASN A 310 27.24 3.87 -18.81
C ASN A 310 26.66 2.64 -19.50
N GLU A 311 26.99 1.44 -18.99
CA GLU A 311 26.58 0.15 -19.55
C GLU A 311 26.64 -0.91 -18.44
N LEU A 312 25.71 -1.86 -18.42
CA LEU A 312 25.76 -3.03 -17.55
C LEU A 312 25.04 -4.24 -18.18
N GLU A 313 25.38 -5.46 -17.76
CA GLU A 313 24.64 -6.68 -18.10
C GLU A 313 24.46 -7.62 -16.90
N SER A 314 23.40 -8.42 -16.90
CA SER A 314 23.08 -9.41 -15.85
C SER A 314 23.62 -10.81 -16.13
N SER A 315 24.23 -11.04 -17.30
CA SER A 315 24.64 -12.38 -17.72
C SER A 315 26.05 -12.76 -17.24
N ASP A 316 26.99 -11.83 -17.36
CA ASP A 316 28.37 -11.92 -16.87
C ASP A 316 28.67 -10.87 -15.78
N ASP A 317 27.64 -10.11 -15.35
CA ASP A 317 27.72 -9.07 -14.33
C ASP A 317 28.74 -7.96 -14.66
N ASP A 318 29.00 -7.68 -15.94
CA ASP A 318 29.93 -6.63 -16.33
C ASP A 318 29.27 -5.24 -16.20
N ILE A 319 30.01 -4.29 -15.63
CA ILE A 319 29.58 -2.90 -15.39
C ILE A 319 30.60 -1.94 -16.01
N GLU A 320 30.13 -0.91 -16.70
CA GLU A 320 30.97 0.16 -17.24
C GLU A 320 30.68 1.51 -16.59
N LEU A 321 31.74 2.19 -16.15
CA LEU A 321 31.71 3.60 -15.81
C LEU A 321 32.32 4.44 -16.95
N PHE A 322 31.72 5.60 -17.22
CA PHE A 322 32.21 6.55 -18.22
C PHE A 322 32.41 7.93 -17.61
N ASN A 323 33.57 8.54 -17.86
CA ASN A 323 33.83 9.94 -17.54
C ASN A 323 33.61 10.82 -18.78
N ALA A 324 32.45 11.46 -18.86
CA ALA A 324 32.11 12.42 -19.92
C ALA A 324 32.83 13.77 -19.79
N GLY A 325 33.55 13.99 -18.68
CA GLY A 325 34.24 15.23 -18.37
C GLY A 325 35.51 15.46 -19.19
N GLY A 326 35.98 16.70 -19.17
CA GLY A 326 37.22 17.12 -19.84
C GLY A 326 38.50 16.92 -19.02
N GLU A 327 38.39 16.39 -17.80
CA GLU A 327 39.50 16.21 -16.86
C GLU A 327 39.48 14.78 -16.30
N ASP A 328 40.65 14.29 -15.89
CA ASP A 328 40.78 12.99 -15.22
C ASP A 328 40.11 13.04 -13.84
N VAL A 329 39.35 12.00 -13.49
CA VAL A 329 38.65 11.89 -12.20
C VAL A 329 39.23 10.75 -11.39
N ASP A 330 39.73 11.07 -10.20
CA ASP A 330 40.17 10.09 -9.20
C ASP A 330 38.94 9.61 -8.41
N ILE A 331 38.62 8.33 -8.57
CA ILE A 331 37.48 7.67 -7.92
C ILE A 331 37.94 6.77 -6.76
N SER A 332 39.18 6.95 -6.28
CA SER A 332 39.71 6.18 -5.15
C SER A 332 38.78 6.26 -3.94
N GLY A 333 38.35 5.10 -3.44
CA GLY A 333 37.46 4.98 -2.29
C GLY A 333 36.00 5.32 -2.58
N TRP A 334 35.61 5.61 -3.83
CA TRP A 334 34.19 5.54 -4.20
C TRP A 334 33.69 4.11 -4.06
N VAL A 335 32.38 3.95 -3.89
CA VAL A 335 31.72 2.67 -3.74
C VAL A 335 30.78 2.41 -4.92
N LEU A 336 30.74 1.16 -5.34
CA LEU A 336 29.75 0.61 -6.26
C LEU A 336 29.01 -0.53 -5.53
N THR A 337 27.68 -0.51 -5.54
CA THR A 337 26.82 -1.49 -4.85
C THR A 337 25.51 -1.67 -5.63
N ASP A 338 24.96 -2.87 -5.61
CA ASP A 338 23.61 -3.20 -6.09
C ASP A 338 22.54 -3.07 -4.99
N ASP A 339 22.95 -2.81 -3.75
CA ASP A 339 22.02 -2.57 -2.65
C ASP A 339 21.31 -1.21 -2.76
N PRO A 340 20.05 -1.11 -2.27
CA PRO A 340 19.37 0.16 -2.10
C PRO A 340 20.15 1.11 -1.19
N VAL A 341 20.51 2.28 -1.72
CA VAL A 341 21.21 3.32 -0.96
C VAL A 341 20.21 4.31 -0.38
N ALA A 342 20.05 4.26 0.95
CA ALA A 342 19.29 5.24 1.73
C ALA A 342 20.21 6.19 2.52
N ALA A 343 19.64 7.20 3.17
CA ALA A 343 20.40 8.22 3.90
C ALA A 343 21.27 7.65 5.05
N ASP A 344 20.89 6.49 5.60
CA ASP A 344 21.56 5.77 6.68
C ASP A 344 22.43 4.60 6.20
N TYR A 345 22.58 4.41 4.88
CA TYR A 345 23.46 3.40 4.29
C TYR A 345 24.90 3.54 4.86
N ASP A 346 25.45 2.44 5.38
CA ASP A 346 26.82 2.40 5.89
C ASP A 346 27.67 1.42 5.06
N PRO A 347 28.53 1.91 4.15
CA PRO A 347 29.38 1.04 3.32
C PRO A 347 30.31 0.16 4.17
N ALA A 348 30.62 0.55 5.41
CA ALA A 348 31.52 -0.23 6.25
C ALA A 348 30.91 -1.56 6.75
N VAL A 349 29.58 -1.71 6.68
CA VAL A 349 28.88 -2.94 7.07
C VAL A 349 28.30 -3.69 5.88
N ASP A 350 28.19 -3.05 4.72
CA ASP A 350 27.92 -3.70 3.44
C ASP A 350 29.09 -4.65 3.10
N ARG A 351 28.76 -5.91 2.86
CA ARG A 351 29.75 -6.96 2.53
C ARG A 351 29.81 -7.26 1.04
N GLU A 352 28.85 -6.75 0.30
CA GLU A 352 28.60 -7.00 -1.11
C GLU A 352 28.86 -5.71 -1.92
N GLU A 353 29.70 -4.80 -1.41
CA GLU A 353 30.15 -3.60 -2.13
C GLU A 353 31.54 -3.73 -2.79
N LEU A 354 31.80 -2.91 -3.81
CA LEU A 354 33.13 -2.59 -4.30
C LEU A 354 33.55 -1.19 -3.85
N ALA A 355 34.52 -1.10 -2.94
CA ALA A 355 35.29 0.12 -2.71
C ALA A 355 36.48 0.21 -3.70
N PHE A 356 36.48 1.22 -4.58
CA PHE A 356 37.53 1.38 -5.58
C PHE A 356 38.93 1.54 -4.96
N PRO A 357 39.94 0.77 -5.39
CA PRO A 357 41.29 0.85 -4.83
C PRO A 357 41.92 2.24 -4.98
N GLY A 358 42.86 2.55 -4.07
CA GLY A 358 43.64 3.79 -4.16
C GLY A 358 44.43 3.91 -5.47
N GLY A 359 44.33 5.06 -6.12
CA GLY A 359 44.92 5.37 -7.42
C GLY A 359 44.04 5.03 -8.63
N THR A 360 42.76 4.70 -8.42
CA THR A 360 41.82 4.44 -9.52
C THR A 360 41.40 5.76 -10.15
N VAL A 361 41.77 5.97 -11.42
CA VAL A 361 41.49 7.20 -12.16
C VAL A 361 40.81 6.85 -13.47
N ILE A 362 39.66 7.47 -13.75
CA ILE A 362 39.03 7.44 -15.08
C ILE A 362 39.46 8.69 -15.82
N THR A 363 40.22 8.52 -16.90
CA THR A 363 40.71 9.65 -17.70
C THR A 363 39.56 10.43 -18.35
N ALA A 364 39.78 11.68 -18.72
CA ALA A 364 38.80 12.46 -19.49
C ALA A 364 38.32 11.69 -20.75
N GLY A 365 37.01 11.49 -20.89
CA GLY A 365 36.43 10.69 -21.98
C GLY A 365 36.75 9.20 -21.91
N GLY A 366 37.26 8.70 -20.78
CA GLY A 366 37.66 7.31 -20.56
C GLY A 366 36.54 6.44 -20.01
N TYR A 367 36.72 5.14 -20.19
CA TYR A 367 35.84 4.07 -19.71
C TYR A 367 36.57 3.21 -18.68
N LEU A 368 35.83 2.69 -17.70
CA LEU A 368 36.31 1.71 -16.74
C LEU A 368 35.30 0.56 -16.69
N VAL A 369 35.75 -0.62 -17.11
CA VAL A 369 34.96 -1.86 -17.02
C VAL A 369 35.30 -2.55 -15.70
N VAL A 370 34.26 -2.92 -14.96
CA VAL A 370 34.29 -3.57 -13.66
C VAL A 370 33.57 -4.91 -13.80
N ALA A 371 34.33 -5.99 -13.76
CA ALA A 371 33.79 -7.35 -13.83
C ALA A 371 33.55 -7.91 -12.43
N VAL A 372 32.67 -8.92 -12.33
CA VAL A 372 32.48 -9.67 -11.09
C VAL A 372 33.75 -10.42 -10.65
N GLY A 373 33.99 -10.44 -9.35
CA GLY A 373 35.08 -11.17 -8.71
C GLY A 373 35.64 -10.50 -7.45
N GLU A 374 36.67 -11.14 -6.90
CA GLU A 374 37.23 -10.81 -5.57
C GLU A 374 38.61 -10.12 -5.66
N LEU A 375 39.07 -9.76 -6.87
CA LEU A 375 40.33 -9.05 -7.05
C LEU A 375 40.14 -7.54 -6.90
N PRO A 376 41.21 -6.77 -6.57
CA PRO A 376 41.11 -5.32 -6.50
C PRO A 376 40.56 -4.72 -7.80
N GLY A 377 39.45 -3.98 -7.69
CA GLY A 377 38.75 -3.37 -8.83
C GLY A 377 37.71 -4.28 -9.51
N GLN A 378 37.40 -5.43 -8.94
CA GLN A 378 36.26 -6.29 -9.28
C GLN A 378 35.19 -6.18 -8.20
N HIS A 379 33.94 -6.40 -8.57
CA HIS A 379 32.83 -6.30 -7.62
C HIS A 379 32.35 -7.70 -7.15
N PRO A 380 31.93 -7.87 -5.89
CA PRO A 380 31.61 -9.19 -5.33
C PRO A 380 30.13 -9.63 -5.50
N PHE A 381 29.29 -8.79 -6.11
CA PHE A 381 27.84 -8.97 -6.20
C PHE A 381 27.40 -9.46 -7.59
N GLY A 382 26.11 -9.74 -7.76
CA GLY A 382 25.55 -10.27 -9.00
C GLY A 382 24.29 -9.52 -9.39
N LEU A 383 24.16 -9.19 -10.67
CA LEU A 383 23.07 -8.40 -11.22
C LEU A 383 21.93 -9.32 -11.66
N SER A 384 20.76 -9.19 -11.05
CA SER A 384 19.61 -10.06 -11.33
C SER A 384 19.02 -9.82 -12.73
N GLY A 385 18.71 -10.91 -13.47
CA GLY A 385 17.94 -10.83 -14.72
C GLY A 385 16.48 -10.44 -14.53
N GLY A 386 15.94 -10.56 -13.31
CA GLY A 386 14.57 -10.15 -12.96
C GLY A 386 14.41 -8.64 -12.71
N GLY A 387 15.47 -7.87 -12.91
CA GLY A 387 15.58 -6.47 -12.53
C GLY A 387 16.40 -6.27 -11.26
N ASP A 388 17.08 -5.13 -11.17
CA ASP A 388 17.98 -4.78 -10.08
C ASP A 388 18.24 -3.27 -10.01
N GLN A 389 18.99 -2.82 -8.99
CA GLN A 389 19.54 -1.48 -8.88
C GLN A 389 21.07 -1.53 -8.89
N LEU A 390 21.71 -0.45 -9.35
CA LEU A 390 23.14 -0.26 -9.24
C LEU A 390 23.42 1.21 -8.89
N THR A 391 24.23 1.43 -7.88
CA THR A 391 24.56 2.77 -7.38
C THR A 391 26.07 2.97 -7.28
N LEU A 392 26.55 4.07 -7.88
CA LEU A 392 27.89 4.60 -7.69
C LEU A 392 27.82 5.77 -6.71
N LEU A 393 28.58 5.74 -5.62
CA LEU A 393 28.57 6.79 -4.61
C LEU A 393 29.95 7.15 -4.06
N GLN A 394 30.08 8.39 -3.61
CA GLN A 394 31.23 8.86 -2.86
C GLN A 394 30.97 8.73 -1.35
N VAL A 395 31.83 7.96 -0.67
CA VAL A 395 31.73 7.74 0.78
C VAL A 395 32.15 8.96 1.60
N GLY A 396 31.54 9.12 2.78
CA GLY A 396 31.71 10.27 3.66
C GLY A 396 30.34 10.90 3.98
N PRO A 397 29.82 11.82 3.16
CA PRO A 397 28.44 12.29 3.25
C PRO A 397 27.42 11.45 2.44
N ASN A 398 27.76 10.24 1.98
CA ASN A 398 26.94 9.40 1.08
C ASN A 398 26.34 10.19 -0.09
N VAL A 399 27.23 10.70 -0.96
CA VAL A 399 26.80 11.44 -2.15
C VAL A 399 26.71 10.46 -3.30
N VAL A 400 25.49 10.18 -3.74
CA VAL A 400 25.24 9.39 -4.95
C VAL A 400 25.81 10.16 -6.14
N ILE A 401 26.66 9.49 -6.91
CA ILE A 401 27.26 9.99 -8.14
C ILE A 401 26.36 9.65 -9.31
N ASP A 402 25.86 8.43 -9.37
CA ASP A 402 24.91 7.97 -10.37
C ASP A 402 24.21 6.71 -9.87
N THR A 403 22.97 6.49 -10.31
CA THR A 403 22.20 5.29 -9.98
C THR A 403 21.38 4.89 -11.19
N VAL A 404 21.14 3.59 -11.33
CA VAL A 404 20.27 3.02 -12.36
C VAL A 404 19.49 1.88 -11.76
N GLY A 405 18.19 1.84 -12.03
CA GLY A 405 17.37 0.65 -11.84
C GLY A 405 16.95 0.11 -13.20
N TYR A 406 16.82 -1.20 -13.32
CA TYR A 406 16.31 -1.87 -14.52
C TYR A 406 15.36 -3.00 -14.12
N GLY A 407 14.44 -3.34 -15.03
CA GLY A 407 13.42 -4.37 -14.84
C GLY A 407 13.78 -5.71 -15.46
N ASP A 408 12.81 -6.63 -15.41
CA ASP A 408 12.91 -8.00 -15.94
C ASP A 408 13.36 -8.01 -17.41
N GLY A 409 14.49 -8.68 -17.66
CA GLY A 409 15.10 -8.87 -18.97
C GLY A 409 15.78 -7.65 -19.59
N GLU A 410 15.76 -6.46 -18.95
CA GLU A 410 16.31 -5.25 -19.57
C GLU A 410 17.84 -5.26 -19.68
N ALA A 411 18.52 -5.96 -18.77
CA ALA A 411 19.98 -6.09 -18.73
C ALA A 411 20.50 -7.47 -19.17
N ASP A 412 19.65 -8.35 -19.72
CA ASP A 412 20.03 -9.72 -20.10
C ASP A 412 21.17 -9.80 -21.13
N VAL A 413 21.28 -8.79 -22.00
CA VAL A 413 22.34 -8.69 -23.03
C VAL A 413 23.23 -7.49 -22.77
N SER A 414 22.63 -6.30 -22.68
CA SER A 414 23.29 -5.06 -22.25
C SER A 414 22.20 -4.00 -22.09
N TYR A 415 22.29 -3.28 -20.98
CA TYR A 415 21.50 -2.08 -20.70
C TYR A 415 22.46 -0.91 -20.69
N CYS A 416 22.31 0.01 -21.64
CA CYS A 416 23.32 1.05 -21.85
C CYS A 416 22.75 2.42 -22.18
N ARG A 417 23.52 3.47 -21.89
CA ARG A 417 23.15 4.86 -22.19
C ARG A 417 23.42 5.20 -23.65
N LEU A 418 22.40 5.71 -24.34
CA LEU A 418 22.51 6.21 -25.72
C LEU A 418 22.05 7.69 -25.81
N PRO A 419 22.92 8.64 -26.19
CA PRO A 419 24.39 8.49 -26.30
C PRO A 419 25.06 8.33 -24.92
N ASN A 420 26.34 7.98 -24.90
CA ASN A 420 27.11 7.86 -23.66
C ASN A 420 27.04 9.10 -22.76
N GLY A 421 27.13 8.84 -21.45
CA GLY A 421 27.31 9.89 -20.45
C GLY A 421 26.03 10.47 -19.86
N PRO A 422 26.16 11.60 -19.13
CA PRO A 422 25.02 12.27 -18.52
C PRO A 422 24.00 12.70 -19.58
N GLY A 423 22.73 12.33 -19.37
CA GLY A 423 21.63 12.64 -20.29
C GLY A 423 21.41 11.65 -21.44
N GLY A 424 22.23 10.60 -21.52
CA GLY A 424 21.92 9.42 -22.35
C GLY A 424 20.68 8.69 -21.85
N ALA A 425 19.82 8.23 -22.77
CA ALA A 425 18.68 7.41 -22.40
C ALA A 425 19.13 5.95 -22.23
N TRP A 426 18.72 5.31 -21.14
CA TRP A 426 18.93 3.88 -20.97
C TRP A 426 18.16 3.09 -22.03
N THR A 427 18.84 2.14 -22.66
CA THR A 427 18.32 1.33 -23.76
C THR A 427 18.65 -0.13 -23.49
N ALA A 428 17.61 -0.95 -23.39
CA ALA A 428 17.73 -2.41 -23.31
C ALA A 428 18.13 -3.01 -24.66
N ASP A 429 18.77 -4.18 -24.60
CA ASP A 429 19.23 -4.96 -25.75
C ASP A 429 20.16 -4.19 -26.71
N CYS A 430 20.91 -3.22 -26.21
CA CYS A 430 21.92 -2.57 -27.04
C CYS A 430 23.10 -3.51 -27.31
N THR A 431 23.92 -3.19 -28.31
CA THR A 431 25.07 -4.05 -28.64
C THR A 431 26.15 -3.85 -27.57
N PRO A 432 26.61 -4.91 -26.87
CA PRO A 432 27.58 -4.75 -25.81
C PRO A 432 28.86 -4.05 -26.28
N SER A 433 29.29 -3.03 -25.56
CA SER A 433 30.36 -2.11 -25.98
C SER A 433 31.40 -1.77 -24.91
N PHE A 434 31.48 -2.57 -23.85
CA PHE A 434 32.44 -2.41 -22.75
C PHE A 434 33.86 -2.00 -23.19
N GLY A 435 34.32 -0.88 -22.65
CA GLY A 435 35.58 -0.19 -22.96
C GLY A 435 35.52 0.73 -24.18
N ALA A 436 34.35 0.98 -24.76
CA ALA A 436 34.17 1.76 -25.99
C ALA A 436 32.87 2.57 -25.98
N ALA A 437 32.57 3.24 -27.09
CA ALA A 437 31.34 4.01 -27.20
C ALA A 437 30.14 3.10 -27.50
N ASN A 438 29.00 3.35 -26.84
CA ASN A 438 27.76 2.62 -27.09
C ASN A 438 27.19 3.01 -28.46
N GLU A 439 26.63 2.04 -29.19
CA GLU A 439 26.08 2.20 -30.56
C GLU A 439 24.60 1.82 -30.68
#